data_AF-A0A1X6YJM4-F1
#
_entry.id   AF-A0A1X6YJM4-F1
#
_cell.length_a   1.000
_cell.length_b   1.000
_cell.length_c   1.000
_cell.angle_alpha   90.00
_cell.angle_beta   90.00
_cell.angle_gamma   90.00
#
_symmetry.space_group_name_H-M   'P 1'
#
loop_
_entity.id
_entity.type
_entity.pdbx_description
1 polymer ?
#
loop_
_entity_poly.entity_id
_entity_poly.type
_entity_poly.pdbx_seq_one_letter_code
_entity_poly.pdbx_strand_id
1 'polypeptide(L)' 'MQQIDQLIRDREAAAMLGASVSTFWRRVQDGTISRLLKIGGMSRWKRSEILAVIDAAAANREAA' A
#
# COMPACT_ATOMS: atom_id res chain seq x y z
N MET A 1 23.57 -6.81 1.29
CA MET A 1 22.59 -7.76 1.87
C MET A 1 21.24 -7.48 1.20
N GLN A 2 20.63 -8.47 0.55
CA GLN A 2 19.31 -8.30 -0.09
C GLN A 2 18.26 -8.20 1.02
N GLN A 3 17.74 -6.99 1.27
CA GLN A 3 16.65 -6.79 2.22
C GLN A 3 15.37 -7.31 1.57
N ILE A 4 14.88 -8.47 2.03
CA ILE A 4 13.63 -9.03 1.53
C ILE A 4 12.50 -8.12 1.98
N ASP A 5 11.84 -7.48 1.02
CA ASP A 5 10.71 -6.62 1.32
C ASP A 5 9.55 -7.44 1.90
N GLN A 6 9.13 -7.09 3.11
CA GLN A 6 8.10 -7.83 3.82
C GLN A 6 6.75 -7.68 3.11
N LEU A 7 6.17 -8.80 2.72
CA LEU A 7 4.83 -8.83 2.15
C LEU A 7 3.77 -8.71 3.25
N ILE A 8 2.91 -7.71 3.12
CA ILE A 8 1.81 -7.42 4.04
C ILE A 8 0.45 -7.76 3.40
N ARG A 9 -0.56 -7.93 4.25
CA ARG A 9 -1.96 -8.12 3.82
C ARG A 9 -2.69 -6.80 3.76
N ASP A 10 -3.86 -6.82 3.12
CA ASP A 10 -4.81 -5.71 3.05
C ASP A 10 -5.11 -5.07 4.42
N ARG A 11 -5.31 -5.86 5.48
CA ARG A 11 -5.57 -5.33 6.83
C ARG A 11 -4.40 -4.53 7.40
N GLU A 12 -3.18 -5.03 7.22
CA GLU A 12 -1.97 -4.35 7.67
C GLU A 12 -1.76 -3.06 6.88
N ALA A 13 -1.91 -3.13 5.55
CA ALA A 13 -1.78 -1.97 4.69
C ALA A 13 -2.85 -0.90 5.02
N ALA A 14 -4.10 -1.32 5.26
CA ALA A 14 -5.17 -0.41 5.68
C ALA A 14 -4.87 0.23 7.04
N ALA A 15 -4.34 -0.54 8.01
CA ALA A 15 -3.93 -0.03 9.30
C ALA A 15 -2.77 0.99 9.18
N MET A 16 -1.80 0.76 8.29
CA MET A 16 -0.72 1.71 8.00
C MET A 16 -1.24 3.05 7.47
N LEU A 17 -2.34 3.04 6.70
CA LEU A 17 -3.01 4.25 6.22
C LEU A 17 -4.01 4.85 7.23
N GLY A 18 -4.26 4.19 8.37
CA GLY A 18 -5.33 4.58 9.29
C GLY A 18 -6.74 4.50 8.69
N ALA A 19 -6.94 3.61 7.71
CA ALA A 19 -8.18 3.48 6.96
C ALA A 19 -8.84 2.11 7.16
N SER A 20 -10.13 2.01 6.83
CA SER A 20 -10.79 0.71 6.75
C SER A 20 -10.27 -0.10 5.56
N VAL A 21 -10.36 -1.44 5.64
CA VAL A 21 -9.98 -2.34 4.54
C VAL A 21 -10.77 -2.02 3.27
N SER A 22 -12.05 -1.69 3.40
CA SER A 22 -12.91 -1.29 2.27
C SER A 22 -12.41 -0.02 1.59
N THR A 23 -12.03 0.99 2.39
CA THR A 23 -11.44 2.24 1.87
C THR A 23 -10.11 1.97 1.18
N PHE A 24 -9.29 1.07 1.74
CA PHE A 24 -8.04 0.66 1.12
C PHE A 24 -8.28 0.02 -0.26
N TRP A 25 -9.23 -0.90 -0.38
CA TRP A 25 -9.59 -1.50 -1.67
C TRP A 25 -10.13 -0.49 -2.68
N ARG A 26 -10.89 0.52 -2.23
CA ARG A 26 -11.32 1.62 -3.10
C ARG A 26 -10.12 2.39 -3.64
N ARG A 27 -9.12 2.65 -2.79
CA ARG A 27 -7.85 3.30 -3.18
C ARG A 27 -6.96 2.44 -4.08
N VAL A 28 -7.08 1.11 -4.00
CA VAL A 28 -6.42 0.21 -4.96
C VAL A 28 -7.15 0.25 -6.31
N GLN A 29 -8.47 0.39 -6.32
CA GLN A 29 -9.27 0.48 -7.54
C GLN A 29 -9.13 1.84 -8.26
N ASP A 30 -9.08 2.94 -7.50
CA ASP A 30 -8.89 4.29 -8.05
C ASP A 30 -7.44 4.56 -8.50
N GLY A 31 -6.50 3.66 -8.17
CA GLY A 31 -5.10 3.73 -8.58
C GLY A 31 -4.21 4.55 -7.65
N THR A 32 -4.74 5.08 -6.54
CA THR A 32 -3.95 5.79 -5.52
C THR A 32 -2.95 4.86 -4.84
N ILE A 33 -3.32 3.59 -4.64
CA ILE A 33 -2.47 2.55 -4.02
C ILE A 33 -2.06 1.54 -5.09
N SER A 34 -0.80 1.07 -5.00
CA SER A 34 -0.24 0.07 -5.91
C SER A 34 -1.13 -1.19 -5.99
N ARG A 35 -1.16 -1.79 -7.18
CA ARG A 35 -1.96 -2.98 -7.48
C ARG A 35 -1.45 -4.17 -6.67
N LEU A 36 -2.37 -5.03 -6.26
CA LEU A 36 -2.05 -6.26 -5.53
C LEU A 36 -1.06 -7.16 -6.30
N LEU A 37 -0.13 -7.76 -5.56
CA LEU A 37 0.69 -8.88 -6.02
C LEU A 37 -0.09 -10.17 -5.76
N LYS A 38 -0.43 -10.89 -6.83
CA LYS A 38 -1.17 -12.16 -6.73
C LYS A 38 -0.20 -13.32 -6.63
N ILE A 39 -0.11 -13.93 -5.45
CA ILE A 39 0.80 -15.06 -5.18
C ILE A 39 -0.05 -16.25 -4.71
N GLY A 40 -0.21 -17.26 -5.56
CA GLY A 40 -0.98 -18.47 -5.21
C GLY A 40 -2.43 -18.18 -4.79
N GLY A 41 -3.08 -17.17 -5.38
CA GLY A 41 -4.43 -16.73 -5.01
C GLY A 41 -4.47 -15.74 -3.84
N MET A 42 -3.36 -15.49 -3.15
CA MET A 42 -3.27 -14.46 -2.12
C MET A 42 -2.98 -13.10 -2.73
N SER A 43 -3.68 -12.07 -2.26
CA SER A 43 -3.36 -10.67 -2.56
C SER A 43 -2.38 -10.14 -1.52
N ARG A 44 -1.20 -9.71 -1.96
CA ARG A 44 -0.12 -9.20 -1.11
C ARG A 44 0.39 -7.87 -1.62
N TRP A 45 0.96 -7.08 -0.73
CA TRP A 45 1.64 -5.84 -1.06
C TRP A 45 3.01 -5.84 -0.43
N LYS A 46 3.97 -5.21 -1.11
CA LYS A 46 5.25 -4.89 -0.50
C LYS A 46 5.05 -3.76 0.50
N ARG A 47 5.67 -3.88 1.67
CA ARG A 47 5.62 -2.84 2.69
C ARG A 47 6.22 -1.54 2.17
N SER A 48 7.33 -1.61 1.43
CA SER A 48 7.96 -0.42 0.84
C SER A 48 7.06 0.30 -0.16
N GLU A 49 6.26 -0.41 -0.95
CA GLU A 49 5.35 0.23 -1.91
C GLU A 49 4.26 1.03 -1.19
N ILE A 50 3.71 0.48 -0.11
CA ILE A 50 2.69 1.20 0.68
C ILE A 50 3.31 2.44 1.35
N LEU A 51 4.53 2.32 1.87
CA LEU A 51 5.27 3.47 2.41
C LEU A 51 5.54 4.52 1.33
N ALA A 52 5.98 4.12 0.14
CA ALA A 52 6.23 5.03 -0.97
C ALA A 52 4.99 5.81 -1.41
N VAL A 53 3.79 5.21 -1.33
CA VAL A 53 2.53 5.91 -1.59
C VAL A 53 2.26 6.98 -0.53
N ILE A 54 2.56 6.68 0.75
CA ILE A 54 2.42 7.63 1.85
C ILE A 54 3.41 8.78 1.68
N ASP A 55 4.67 8.48 1.36
CA ASP A 55 5.72 9.48 1.12
C ASP A 55 5.38 10.37 -0.08
N ALA A 56 4.88 9.80 -1.18
CA ALA A 56 4.44 10.58 -2.34
C ALA A 56 3.25 11.50 -2.00
N ALA A 57 2.31 11.03 -1.19
CA ALA A 57 1.19 11.85 -0.73
C ALA A 57 1.65 12.97 0.22
N ALA A 58 2.64 12.71 1.07
CA ALA A 58 3.26 13.73 1.92
C ALA A 58 4.02 14.78 1.09
N ALA A 59 4.80 14.36 0.10
CA ALA A 59 5.52 15.26 -0.79
C ALA A 59 4.58 16.15 -1.62
N ASN A 60 3.48 15.58 -2.13
CA ASN A 60 2.44 16.36 -2.83
C ASN A 60 1.77 17.40 -1.92
N ARG A 61 1.66 17.15 -0.61
CA ARG A 61 1.15 18.13 0.36
C ARG A 61 2.13 19.28 0.56
N GLU A 62 3.43 19.01 0.65
CA GLU A 62 4.44 20.06 0.86
C GLU A 62 4.71 20.89 -0.40
N ALA A 63 4.44 20.34 -1.59
CA ALA A 63 4.60 21.04 -2.86
C ALA A 63 3.44 21.99 -3.21
N ALA A 64 2.37 22.04 -2.40
CA ALA A 64 1.18 22.86 -2.60
C ALA A 64 1.11 24.02 -1.59
#